data_AF-A0A2M8UZ01-F1
#
_entry.id   AF-A0A2M8UZ01-F1
#
_cell.length_a   1.000
_cell.length_b   1.000
_cell.length_c   1.000
_cell.angle_alpha   90.00
_cell.angle_beta   90.00
_cell.angle_gamma   90.00
#
_symmetry.space_group_name_H-M   'P 1'
#
loop_
_entity.id
_entity.type
_entity.pdbx_description
1 polymer ?
#
loop_
_entity_poly.entity_id
_entity_poly.type
_entity_poly.pdbx_seq_one_letter_code
_entity_poly.pdbx_strand_id
1 'polypeptide(L)' 'MNRALALLSLIVPLWLVGCSSQPTPQQEPYSDEQVKSFALKMLGASNLSDELYAKYRRALTEPRAEGRSGS' A
#
# COMPACT_ATOMS: atom_id res chain seq x y z
N MET A 1 23.19 -26.18 38.25
CA MET A 1 23.39 -25.67 36.87
C MET A 1 22.12 -25.73 36.02
N ASN A 2 21.20 -26.68 36.26
CA ASN A 2 20.03 -26.92 35.41
C ASN A 2 18.93 -25.84 35.51
N ARG A 3 18.83 -25.13 36.65
CA ARG A 3 17.84 -24.07 36.86
C ARG A 3 18.10 -22.83 36.00
N ALA A 4 19.37 -22.47 35.78
CA ALA A 4 19.75 -21.36 34.92
C ALA A 4 19.47 -21.68 33.44
N LEU A 5 19.73 -22.92 33.02
CA LEU A 5 19.42 -23.39 31.67
C LEU A 5 17.91 -23.36 31.39
N ALA A 6 17.11 -23.78 32.36
CA ALA A 6 15.64 -23.78 32.26
C ALA A 6 15.04 -22.36 32.21
N LEU A 7 15.64 -21.40 32.90
CA LEU A 7 15.25 -19.99 32.80
C LEU A 7 15.61 -19.41 31.44
N LEU A 8 16.80 -19.73 30.92
CA LEU A 8 17.27 -19.22 29.64
C LEU A 8 16.45 -19.78 28.48
N SER A 9 16.01 -21.04 28.53
CA SER A 9 15.13 -21.64 27.52
C SER A 9 13.74 -21.00 27.47
N LEU A 10 13.30 -20.35 28.54
CA LEU A 10 11.98 -19.71 28.66
C LEU A 10 12.01 -18.24 28.25
N ILE A 11 13.14 -17.56 28.51
CA ILE A 11 13.30 -16.13 28.20
C ILE A 11 13.56 -15.92 26.71
N VAL A 12 14.42 -16.73 26.09
CA VAL A 12 14.77 -16.60 24.66
C VAL A 12 13.54 -16.55 23.73
N PRO A 13 12.53 -17.45 23.82
CA PRO A 13 11.36 -17.38 22.94
C PRO A 13 10.48 -16.15 23.20
N LEU A 14 10.42 -15.62 24.42
CA LEU A 14 9.66 -14.39 24.71
C LEU A 14 10.26 -13.17 23.99
N TRP A 15 11.59 -13.08 23.93
CA TRP A 15 12.27 -11.98 23.23
C TRP A 15 12.10 -12.08 21.70
N LEU A 16 12.03 -13.29 21.15
CA LEU A 16 11.84 -13.52 19.71
C LEU A 16 10.43 -13.15 19.22
N VAL A 17 9.39 -13.39 20.04
CA VAL A 17 8.00 -13.00 19.69
C VAL A 17 7.85 -11.48 19.57
N GLY A 18 8.58 -10.71 20.39
CA GLY A 18 8.59 -9.24 20.32
C GLY A 18 9.17 -8.68 19.02
N CYS A 19 10.13 -9.37 18.39
CA CYS A 19 10.76 -8.91 17.14
C CYS A 19 9.92 -9.18 15.89
N SER A 20 8.98 -10.14 15.93
CA SER A 20 8.09 -10.44 14.79
C SER A 20 6.74 -9.74 14.88
N SER A 21 6.44 -9.05 15.99
CA SER A 21 5.20 -8.30 16.16
C SER A 21 5.33 -6.92 15.52
N GLN A 22 5.44 -6.89 14.18
CA GLN A 22 5.13 -5.67 13.45
C GLN A 22 3.61 -5.51 13.49
N PRO A 23 3.07 -4.46 14.13
CA PRO A 23 1.65 -4.18 14.04
C PRO A 23 1.32 -4.03 12.55
N THR A 24 0.40 -4.85 12.05
CA THR A 24 -0.08 -4.73 10.68
C THR A 24 -0.54 -3.29 10.49
N PRO A 25 0.07 -2.51 9.59
CA PRO A 25 -0.37 -1.15 9.35
C PRO A 25 -1.85 -1.23 8.99
N GLN A 26 -2.70 -0.51 9.73
CA GLN A 26 -4.06 -0.28 9.27
C GLN A 26 -3.95 0.65 8.07
N GLN A 27 -3.84 0.04 6.89
CA GLN A 27 -3.75 0.76 5.64
C GLN A 27 -5.17 1.12 5.23
N GLU A 28 -5.59 2.31 5.65
CA GLU A 28 -6.82 2.91 5.16
C GLU A 28 -6.84 2.90 3.62
N PRO A 29 -7.96 2.53 2.98
CA PRO A 29 -8.07 2.60 1.53
C PRO A 29 -7.77 4.03 1.04
N TYR A 30 -6.96 4.14 -0.01
CA TYR A 30 -6.70 5.44 -0.62
C TYR A 30 -8.00 6.01 -1.20
N SER A 31 -8.27 7.29 -0.92
CA SER A 31 -9.39 8.00 -1.56
C SER A 31 -9.15 8.14 -3.07
N ASP A 32 -10.22 8.27 -3.86
CA ASP A 32 -10.13 8.45 -5.31
C ASP A 32 -9.22 9.62 -5.72
N GLU A 33 -9.24 10.73 -4.97
CA GLU A 33 -8.36 11.89 -5.22
C GLU A 33 -6.86 11.57 -5.01
N GLN A 34 -6.55 10.72 -4.03
CA GLN A 34 -5.18 10.25 -3.79
C GLN A 34 -4.73 9.32 -4.92
N VAL A 35 -5.60 8.42 -5.36
CA VAL A 35 -5.31 7.52 -6.48
C VAL A 35 -5.13 8.30 -7.78
N LYS A 36 -6.01 9.28 -8.05
CA LYS A 36 -5.96 10.14 -9.24
C LYS A 36 -4.70 11.01 -9.29
N SER A 37 -4.36 11.67 -8.18
CA SER A 37 -3.15 12.50 -8.10
C SER A 37 -1.88 11.66 -8.26
N PHE A 38 -1.83 10.48 -7.65
CA PHE A 38 -0.74 9.53 -7.85
C PHE A 38 -0.62 9.07 -9.31
N ALA A 39 -1.74 8.66 -9.93
CA ALA A 39 -1.75 8.21 -11.32
C ALA A 39 -1.29 9.30 -12.28
N LEU A 40 -1.74 10.56 -12.09
CA LEU A 40 -1.30 11.70 -12.91
C LEU A 40 0.19 11.99 -12.75
N LYS A 41 0.73 11.87 -11.53
CA LYS A 41 2.17 12.02 -11.27
C LYS A 41 2.98 10.97 -12.01
N MET A 42 2.58 9.71 -11.93
CA MET A 42 3.25 8.61 -12.62
C MET A 42 3.14 8.76 -14.15
N LEU A 43 1.98 9.17 -14.64
CA LEU A 43 1.76 9.43 -16.05
C LEU A 43 2.68 10.56 -16.57
N GLY A 44 2.84 11.64 -15.81
CA GLY A 44 3.74 12.75 -16.15
C GLY A 44 5.23 12.38 -16.20
N ALA A 45 5.64 11.33 -15.47
CA ALA A 45 7.01 10.84 -15.47
C ALA A 45 7.28 9.78 -16.56
N SER A 46 6.25 9.35 -17.30
CA SER A 46 6.37 8.30 -18.32
C SER A 46 6.87 8.85 -19.66
N ASN A 47 7.57 8.00 -20.43
CA ASN A 47 8.07 8.35 -21.77
C ASN A 47 7.06 7.96 -22.88
N LEU A 48 5.80 8.34 -22.70
CA LEU A 48 4.73 8.05 -23.67
C LEU A 48 4.76 9.02 -24.85
N SER A 49 4.19 8.60 -25.98
CA SER A 49 3.86 9.54 -27.06
C SER A 49 2.78 10.51 -26.60
N ASP A 50 2.77 11.70 -27.19
CA ASP A 50 1.80 12.76 -26.87
C ASP A 50 0.35 12.28 -26.99
N GLU A 51 0.06 11.46 -28.00
CA GLU A 51 -1.26 10.86 -28.21
C GLU A 51 -1.68 9.97 -27.03
N LEU A 52 -0.79 9.06 -26.62
CA LEU A 52 -1.07 8.15 -25.50
C LEU A 52 -1.16 8.91 -24.18
N TYR A 53 -0.26 9.87 -23.96
CA TYR A 53 -0.30 10.74 -22.80
C TYR A 53 -1.63 11.50 -22.70
N ALA A 54 -2.08 12.13 -23.79
CA ALA A 54 -3.33 12.87 -23.83
C ALA A 54 -4.54 11.96 -23.57
N LYS A 55 -4.57 10.76 -24.18
CA LYS A 55 -5.61 9.76 -23.95
C LYS A 55 -5.73 9.37 -22.47
N TYR A 56 -4.62 9.04 -21.82
CA TYR A 56 -4.63 8.61 -20.43
C TYR A 56 -4.91 9.77 -19.46
N ARG A 57 -4.36 10.96 -19.74
CA ARG A 57 -4.64 12.16 -18.94
C ARG A 57 -6.13 12.49 -18.96
N ARG A 58 -6.76 12.40 -20.13
CA ARG A 58 -8.20 12.58 -20.31
C ARG A 58 -9.00 11.58 -19.48
N ALA A 59 -8.67 10.29 -19.58
CA ALA A 59 -9.33 9.23 -18.81
C ALA A 59 -9.23 9.43 -17.28
N LEU A 60 -8.12 10.00 -16.79
CA LEU A 60 -7.92 10.29 -15.36
C LEU A 60 -8.60 11.59 -14.90
N THR A 61 -8.86 12.53 -15.79
CA THR A 61 -9.36 13.87 -15.43
C THR A 61 -10.83 14.07 -15.71
N GLU A 62 -11.39 13.37 -16.71
CA GLU A 62 -12.81 13.44 -17.02
C GLU A 62 -13.64 12.91 -15.85
N PRO A 63 -14.69 13.65 -15.43
CA PRO A 63 -15.63 13.15 -14.44
C PRO A 63 -16.29 11.90 -15.00
N ARG A 64 -16.03 10.76 -14.37
CA ARG A 64 -16.71 9.52 -14.70
C ARG A 64 -18.18 9.73 -14.34
N ALA A 65 -19.08 9.59 -15.31
CA ALA A 65 -20.50 9.52 -14.99
C ALA A 65 -20.69 8.30 -14.09
N GLU A 66 -20.84 8.53 -12.78
CA GLU A 66 -21.25 7.50 -11.83
C GLU A 66 -22.64 7.02 -12.22
N GLY A 67 -22.69 5.98 -13.04
CA GLY A 67 -23.95 5.44 -13.56
C GLY A 67 -23.88 3.97 -13.95
N ARG A 68 -22.81 3.26 -13.59
CA ARG A 68 -22.75 1.79 -13.72
C ARG A 68 -21.71 1.16 -12.81
N SER A 69 -21.90 1.33 -11.50
CA SER A 69 -21.40 0.37 -10.52
C SER A 69 -22.60 -0.48 -10.11
N GLY A 70 -22.69 -1.69 -10.66
CA GLY A 70 -23.85 -2.56 -10.45
C GLY A 70 -23.85 -3.76 -11.41
N SER A 71 -23.03 -4.76 -11.09
CA SER A 71 -23.43 -6.15 -10.84
C SER A 71 -22.20 -7.05 -10.79
#